data_AF-A0A022MH04-F1
#
_entry.id   AF-A0A022MH04-F1
#
_cell.length_a   1.000
_cell.length_b   1.000
_cell.length_c   1.000
_cell.angle_alpha   90.00
_cell.angle_beta   90.00
_cell.angle_gamma   90.00
#
_symmetry.space_group_name_H-M   'P 1'
#
loop_
_entity.id
_entity.type
_entity.pdbx_description
1 polymer ?
#
loop_
_entity_poly.entity_id
_entity_poly.type
_entity_poly.pdbx_seq_one_letter_code
_entity_poly.pdbx_strand_id
1 'polypeptide(L)'
;YRTVAYRGHTFTVPADWQVVDLTADPAACVRFDRHAVYLGTPGEQQDCPARATGRTESLWVRPATAERAAVTENRTARLFHATASAEGIAVTAPYREDRAVVQEVLRSAGLPVSAARTETVPAARTGTGDGSAQSVPALPADATVYRGRGFDTCAAPGQKAMDAWRAASPYGAVGVYIGGVNRACAQPNLTDTWVRTQYTSGWRLLPLYVGPQPSAGAGSCADDCAAITDPAPQGRAAAEDAVVQAGALGLGPGAVLYNDLEQYTPGAALTARVLGYLEAWTLRLHELGYRSGAYGSVSSLVADLVGNAARTTLPDVIHFARWNDEAVTTDAALPAGLWSQGQRVHQYAGDRAETYGGTRISVDRDQLDVGAGT
;
A
#
# COMPACT_ATOMS: atom_id res chain seq x y z
N TYR A 1 2.26 30.13 -7.89
CA TYR A 1 3.13 29.54 -6.85
C TYR A 1 3.05 30.38 -5.58
N ARG A 2 3.27 29.75 -4.42
CA ARG A 2 3.36 30.39 -3.10
C ARG A 2 4.47 29.73 -2.29
N THR A 3 4.94 30.45 -1.29
CA THR A 3 6.00 29.98 -0.40
C THR A 3 5.43 29.37 0.87
N VAL A 4 5.92 28.18 1.23
CA VAL A 4 5.60 27.48 2.48
C VAL A 4 6.90 27.26 3.24
N ALA A 5 7.00 27.77 4.46
CA ALA A 5 8.19 27.61 5.29
C ALA A 5 7.97 26.54 6.35
N TYR A 6 8.97 25.68 6.57
CA TYR A 6 8.94 24.68 7.64
C TYR A 6 10.35 24.37 8.12
N ARG A 7 10.61 24.60 9.41
CA ARG A 7 11.92 24.39 10.06
C ARG A 7 13.06 24.96 9.19
N GLY A 8 12.94 26.25 8.86
CA GLY A 8 13.87 27.05 8.06
C GLY A 8 14.13 26.62 6.61
N HIS A 9 13.50 25.53 6.14
CA HIS A 9 13.35 25.23 4.73
C HIS A 9 12.18 26.01 4.11
N THR A 10 12.34 26.37 2.84
CA THR A 10 11.38 27.17 2.06
C THR A 10 10.95 26.39 0.81
N PHE A 11 9.68 26.03 0.72
CA PHE A 11 9.12 25.29 -0.40
C PHE A 11 8.27 26.22 -1.29
N THR A 12 8.61 26.33 -2.57
CA THR A 12 7.82 27.03 -3.58
C THR A 12 6.87 26.03 -4.23
N VAL A 13 5.60 26.08 -3.85
CA VAL A 13 4.55 25.15 -4.30
C VAL A 13 3.48 25.85 -5.14
N PRO A 14 2.71 25.16 -6.00
CA PRO A 14 1.57 25.76 -6.67
C PRO A 14 0.60 26.43 -5.68
N ALA A 15 -0.02 27.54 -6.09
CA ALA A 15 -0.74 28.42 -5.15
C ALA A 15 -2.06 27.82 -4.65
N ASP A 16 -2.61 26.89 -5.43
CA ASP A 16 -3.86 26.16 -5.24
C ASP A 16 -3.70 24.91 -4.36
N TRP A 17 -2.48 24.43 -4.11
CA TRP A 17 -2.25 23.31 -3.19
C TRP A 17 -2.66 23.68 -1.78
N GLN A 18 -3.48 22.88 -1.11
CA GLN A 18 -3.83 23.10 0.29
C GLN A 18 -2.57 23.01 1.18
N VAL A 19 -2.49 23.78 2.26
CA VAL A 19 -1.45 23.59 3.30
C VAL A 19 -2.16 23.16 4.58
N VAL A 20 -1.73 22.05 5.16
CA VAL A 20 -2.29 21.42 6.35
C VAL A 20 -1.21 21.36 7.43
N ASP A 21 -1.43 22.05 8.54
CA ASP A 21 -0.56 21.97 9.72
C ASP A 21 -1.06 20.83 10.62
N LEU A 22 -0.31 19.74 10.64
CA LEU A 22 -0.62 18.53 11.40
C LEU A 22 -0.40 18.72 12.91
N THR A 23 0.26 19.79 13.33
CA THR A 23 0.34 20.17 14.74
C THR A 23 -0.96 20.80 15.21
N ALA A 24 -1.58 21.61 14.35
CA ALA A 24 -2.86 22.26 14.62
C ALA A 24 -4.06 21.31 14.42
N ASP A 25 -3.97 20.43 13.44
CA ASP A 25 -4.97 19.39 13.14
C ASP A 25 -4.31 18.00 13.12
N PRO A 26 -4.04 17.40 14.30
CA PRO A 26 -3.40 16.09 14.39
C PRO A 26 -4.28 14.94 13.88
N ALA A 27 -5.59 15.16 13.73
CA ALA A 27 -6.51 14.16 13.20
C ALA A 27 -6.57 14.18 11.66
N ALA A 28 -6.05 15.21 10.99
CA ALA A 28 -6.04 15.28 9.54
C ALA A 28 -5.38 14.06 8.90
N CYS A 29 -6.11 13.40 8.00
CA CYS A 29 -5.56 12.30 7.21
C CYS A 29 -4.59 12.81 6.14
N VAL A 30 -3.33 12.36 6.20
CA VAL A 30 -2.33 12.67 5.16
C VAL A 30 -2.62 11.85 3.90
N ARG A 31 -3.14 12.53 2.87
CA ARG A 31 -3.59 11.96 1.60
C ARG A 31 -2.77 12.47 0.42
N PHE A 32 -2.31 11.53 -0.41
CA PHE A 32 -1.49 11.77 -1.59
C PHE A 32 -2.27 11.78 -2.90
N ASP A 33 -3.57 11.48 -2.87
CA ASP A 33 -4.51 11.67 -3.98
C ASP A 33 -5.02 13.12 -4.08
N ARG A 34 -4.42 14.05 -3.34
CA ARG A 34 -4.83 15.46 -3.27
C ARG A 34 -3.62 16.37 -3.33
N HIS A 35 -3.73 17.47 -4.09
CA HIS A 35 -2.72 18.51 -4.15
C HIS A 35 -2.64 19.26 -2.82
N ALA A 36 -1.70 18.85 -1.96
CA ALA A 36 -1.56 19.38 -0.62
C ALA A 36 -0.11 19.34 -0.12
N VAL A 37 0.19 20.24 0.82
CA VAL A 37 1.40 20.27 1.64
C VAL A 37 1.02 20.01 3.09
N TYR A 38 1.45 18.88 3.63
CA TYR A 38 1.27 18.50 5.03
C TYR A 38 2.55 18.82 5.81
N LEU A 39 2.42 19.59 6.89
CA LEU A 39 3.53 20.04 7.72
C LEU A 39 3.42 19.43 9.12
N GLY A 40 4.46 18.74 9.57
CA GLY A 40 4.51 18.11 10.89
C GLY A 40 4.29 16.61 10.87
N THR A 41 4.07 16.05 12.06
CA THR A 41 3.78 14.63 12.25
C THR A 41 2.30 14.51 12.56
N PRO A 42 1.52 13.70 11.82
CA PRO A 42 0.12 13.49 12.15
C PRO A 42 0.01 12.78 13.50
N GLY A 43 -1.14 12.92 14.16
CA GLY A 43 -1.44 12.13 15.35
C GLY A 43 -1.51 10.63 15.02
N GLU A 44 -1.37 9.79 16.04
CA GLU A 44 -1.43 8.33 15.86
C GLU A 44 -2.79 7.86 15.33
N GLN A 45 -3.86 8.62 15.61
CA GLN A 45 -5.21 8.36 15.12
C GLN A 45 -5.65 9.50 14.19
N GLN A 46 -5.66 9.21 12.89
CA GLN A 46 -6.14 10.12 11.86
C GLN A 46 -7.58 9.74 11.45
N ASP A 47 -8.35 10.74 11.01
CA ASP A 47 -9.67 10.59 10.41
C ASP A 47 -9.54 10.26 8.91
N CYS A 48 -8.98 9.10 8.62
CA CYS A 48 -8.84 8.59 7.26
C CYS A 48 -10.11 7.87 6.79
N PRO A 49 -10.42 7.91 5.48
CA PRO A 49 -11.46 7.04 4.91
C PRO A 49 -11.05 5.58 5.04
N ALA A 50 -12.02 4.66 4.91
CA ALA A 50 -11.71 3.23 4.80
C ALA A 50 -10.77 2.96 3.62
N ARG A 51 -11.07 3.61 2.49
CA ARG A 51 -10.34 3.43 1.23
C ARG A 51 -10.06 4.77 0.53
N ALA A 52 -8.90 4.86 -0.10
CA ALA A 52 -8.58 5.91 -1.08
C ALA A 52 -7.54 5.37 -2.06
N THR A 53 -7.68 5.75 -3.33
CA THR A 53 -6.85 5.25 -4.43
C THR A 53 -6.39 6.42 -5.29
N GLY A 54 -5.19 6.31 -5.85
CA GLY A 54 -4.58 7.32 -6.71
C GLY A 54 -3.49 8.12 -6.01
N ARG A 55 -2.76 8.88 -6.82
CA ARG A 55 -1.73 9.83 -6.36
C ARG A 55 -1.72 11.06 -7.24
N THR A 56 -1.24 12.15 -6.67
CA THR A 56 -0.95 13.40 -7.34
C THR A 56 0.30 14.03 -6.75
N GLU A 57 0.80 15.11 -7.36
CA GLU A 57 1.87 15.90 -6.80
C GLU A 57 1.43 16.47 -5.45
N SER A 58 2.10 16.04 -4.39
CA SER A 58 1.83 16.46 -3.01
C SER A 58 3.11 16.41 -2.19
N LEU A 59 3.08 16.96 -0.98
CA LEU A 59 4.25 17.08 -0.12
C LEU A 59 3.87 16.77 1.31
N TRP A 60 4.57 15.85 1.97
CA TRP A 60 4.53 15.70 3.42
C TRP A 60 5.92 15.94 3.99
N VAL A 61 6.05 17.02 4.78
CA VAL A 61 7.28 17.44 5.44
C VAL A 61 7.13 17.25 6.94
N ARG A 62 8.07 16.56 7.56
CA ARG A 62 8.05 16.27 9.00
C ARG A 62 9.44 16.45 9.62
N PRO A 63 9.54 16.66 10.94
CA PRO A 63 10.83 16.65 11.61
C PRO A 63 11.50 15.28 11.45
N ALA A 64 12.80 15.27 11.23
CA ALA A 64 13.60 14.05 11.25
C ALA A 64 15.05 14.36 11.61
N THR A 65 15.75 13.37 12.15
CA THR A 65 17.20 13.42 12.32
C THR A 65 17.86 12.72 11.14
N ALA A 66 18.73 13.43 10.42
CA ALA A 66 19.52 12.87 9.33
C ALA A 66 20.96 13.38 9.43
N GLU A 67 21.93 12.51 9.19
CA GLU A 67 23.35 12.89 9.22
C GLU A 67 23.73 13.75 8.02
N ARG A 68 23.05 13.55 6.88
CA ARG A 68 23.33 14.24 5.62
C ARG A 68 22.04 14.47 4.84
N ALA A 69 22.05 15.51 4.01
CA ALA A 69 20.99 15.69 3.03
C ALA A 69 21.08 14.63 1.94
N ALA A 70 19.95 14.01 1.60
CA ALA A 70 19.86 13.00 0.56
C ALA A 70 18.49 13.02 -0.10
N VAL A 71 18.43 12.65 -1.38
CA VAL A 71 17.17 12.40 -2.09
C VAL A 71 17.24 11.02 -2.73
N THR A 72 16.18 10.24 -2.59
CA THR A 72 15.94 9.00 -3.31
C THR A 72 14.63 9.07 -4.09
N GLU A 73 14.55 8.28 -5.15
CA GLU A 73 13.36 8.18 -6.00
C GLU A 73 12.98 6.72 -6.21
N ASN A 74 11.77 6.37 -5.80
CA ASN A 74 11.11 5.14 -6.22
C ASN A 74 10.29 5.42 -7.48
N ARG A 75 10.79 5.01 -8.64
CA ARG A 75 10.12 5.24 -9.93
C ARG A 75 8.91 4.34 -10.16
N THR A 76 8.89 3.15 -9.56
CA THR A 76 7.75 2.24 -9.64
C THR A 76 6.57 2.83 -8.89
N ALA A 77 6.79 3.33 -7.67
CA ALA A 77 5.77 3.95 -6.85
C ALA A 77 5.55 5.46 -7.16
N ARG A 78 6.39 6.07 -8.01
CA ARG A 78 6.39 7.51 -8.32
C ARG A 78 6.47 8.38 -7.07
N LEU A 79 7.55 8.19 -6.30
CA LEU A 79 7.72 8.79 -4.99
C LEU A 79 9.16 9.26 -4.78
N PHE A 80 9.33 10.51 -4.34
CA PHE A 80 10.59 10.99 -3.80
C PHE A 80 10.57 10.91 -2.27
N HIS A 81 11.70 10.48 -1.72
CA HIS A 81 12.05 10.66 -0.32
C HIS A 81 13.25 11.59 -0.21
N ALA A 82 13.18 12.56 0.70
CA ALA A 82 14.30 13.42 0.96
C ALA A 82 14.52 13.62 2.45
N THR A 83 15.77 13.88 2.83
CA THR A 83 16.15 14.28 4.18
C THR A 83 17.09 15.46 4.11
N ALA A 84 17.11 16.28 5.16
CA ALA A 84 18.09 17.34 5.36
C ALA A 84 18.59 17.32 6.80
N SER A 85 19.91 17.51 6.97
CA SER A 85 20.57 17.51 8.28
C SER A 85 20.50 18.87 8.98
N ALA A 86 20.65 19.96 8.23
CA ALA A 86 20.34 21.30 8.73
C ALA A 86 18.84 21.41 8.99
N GLU A 87 18.46 21.84 10.20
CA GLU A 87 17.07 22.04 10.63
C GLU A 87 16.13 20.81 10.55
N GLY A 88 16.71 19.63 10.26
CA GLY A 88 16.19 18.29 10.54
C GLY A 88 14.81 18.01 9.98
N ILE A 89 14.72 17.68 8.69
CA ILE A 89 13.46 17.29 8.05
C ILE A 89 13.56 15.97 7.27
N ALA A 90 12.44 15.29 7.17
CA ALA A 90 12.17 14.27 6.16
C ALA A 90 10.99 14.72 5.29
N VAL A 91 11.06 14.39 4.01
CA VAL A 91 10.07 14.73 3.00
C VAL A 91 9.63 13.46 2.28
N THR A 92 8.33 13.31 2.12
CA THR A 92 7.69 12.33 1.23
C THR A 92 6.93 13.10 0.17
N ALA A 93 7.29 12.94 -1.10
CA ALA A 93 6.75 13.73 -2.20
C ALA A 93 6.35 12.83 -3.38
N PRO A 94 5.13 12.31 -3.40
CA PRO A 94 4.61 11.56 -4.54
C PRO A 94 4.36 12.48 -5.73
N TYR A 95 4.30 11.90 -6.92
CA TYR A 95 3.88 12.57 -8.14
C TYR A 95 3.04 11.62 -8.99
N ARG A 96 2.22 12.19 -9.88
CA ARG A 96 1.49 11.43 -10.88
C ARG A 96 2.24 11.50 -12.19
N GLU A 97 2.00 12.54 -13.00
CA GLU A 97 2.61 12.73 -14.32
C GLU A 97 3.69 13.83 -14.25
N ASP A 98 3.48 14.86 -13.43
CA ASP A 98 4.33 16.04 -13.35
C ASP A 98 5.45 15.87 -12.33
N ARG A 99 6.31 14.88 -12.58
CA ARG A 99 7.55 14.64 -11.85
C ARG A 99 8.39 15.93 -11.67
N ALA A 100 8.41 16.79 -12.68
CA ALA A 100 9.17 18.04 -12.68
C ALA A 100 8.68 19.04 -11.63
N VAL A 101 7.37 19.08 -11.33
CA VAL A 101 6.80 19.96 -10.30
C VAL A 101 7.35 19.60 -8.94
N VAL A 102 7.35 18.30 -8.58
CA VAL A 102 7.93 17.85 -7.31
C VAL A 102 9.43 18.12 -7.26
N GLN A 103 10.16 17.92 -8.36
CA GLN A 103 11.58 18.26 -8.39
C GLN A 103 11.84 19.76 -8.14
N GLU A 104 11.01 20.65 -8.70
CA GLU A 104 11.12 22.08 -8.43
C GLU A 104 10.80 22.43 -6.97
N VAL A 105 9.75 21.83 -6.41
CA VAL A 105 9.40 21.99 -4.99
C VAL A 105 10.57 21.57 -4.10
N LEU A 106 11.17 20.40 -4.32
CA LEU A 106 12.32 19.92 -3.53
C LEU A 106 13.55 20.81 -3.71
N ARG A 107 13.83 21.25 -4.95
CA ARG A 107 14.97 22.14 -5.26
C ARG A 107 14.84 23.49 -4.56
N SER A 108 13.64 24.06 -4.53
CA SER A 108 13.38 25.34 -3.87
C SER A 108 13.69 25.31 -2.36
N ALA A 109 13.55 24.12 -1.74
CA ALA A 109 13.88 23.88 -0.33
C ALA A 109 15.35 23.55 -0.07
N GLY A 110 16.21 23.62 -1.11
CA GLY A 110 17.64 23.32 -1.01
C GLY A 110 17.96 21.82 -0.98
N LEU A 111 17.00 20.94 -1.32
CA LEU A 111 17.22 19.50 -1.32
C LEU A 111 17.95 19.07 -2.61
N PRO A 112 18.92 18.14 -2.55
CA PRO A 112 19.80 17.79 -3.67
C PRO A 112 19.12 16.85 -4.70
N VAL A 113 17.94 17.22 -5.20
CA VAL A 113 17.11 16.38 -6.09
C VAL A 113 17.78 16.08 -7.44
N SER A 114 18.67 16.94 -7.92
CA SER A 114 19.47 16.68 -9.13
C SER A 114 20.44 15.51 -8.95
N ALA A 115 20.78 15.17 -7.70
CA ALA A 115 21.59 14.02 -7.32
C ALA A 115 20.75 12.88 -6.72
N ALA A 116 19.42 12.86 -7.01
CA ALA A 116 18.54 11.82 -6.51
C ALA A 116 19.00 10.43 -6.99
N ARG A 117 19.14 9.51 -6.03
CA ARG A 117 19.47 8.12 -6.31
C ARG A 117 18.19 7.32 -6.52
N THR A 118 18.19 6.36 -7.44
CA THR A 118 17.09 5.40 -7.52
C THR A 118 17.02 4.60 -6.23
N GLU A 119 15.84 4.48 -5.66
CA GLU A 119 15.58 3.55 -4.55
C GLU A 119 15.66 2.13 -5.11
N THR A 120 16.71 1.41 -4.76
CA THR A 120 16.98 0.07 -5.29
C THR A 120 16.45 -0.99 -4.34
N VAL A 121 15.81 -2.00 -4.93
CA VAL A 121 15.63 -3.32 -4.33
C VAL A 121 17.02 -3.84 -3.93
N PRO A 122 17.26 -4.23 -2.66
CA PRO A 122 18.45 -5.01 -2.34
C PRO A 122 18.35 -6.29 -3.18
N ALA A 123 19.20 -6.44 -4.20
CA ALA A 123 19.35 -7.72 -4.86
C ALA A 123 19.60 -8.77 -3.77
N ALA A 124 18.90 -9.91 -3.82
CA ALA A 124 19.10 -11.00 -2.88
C ALA A 124 20.60 -11.28 -2.80
N ARG A 125 21.23 -10.86 -1.69
CA ARG A 125 22.69 -10.88 -1.55
C ARG A 125 23.13 -12.33 -1.40
N THR A 126 23.47 -12.98 -2.50
CA THR A 126 24.40 -14.10 -2.50
C THR A 126 25.82 -13.53 -2.44
N GLY A 127 26.26 -13.10 -1.25
CA GLY A 127 27.61 -12.56 -1.09
C GLY A 127 27.89 -11.97 0.28
N THR A 128 28.89 -12.53 0.96
CA THR A 128 29.51 -12.02 2.19
C THR A 128 30.23 -10.70 1.91
N GLY A 129 29.68 -9.59 2.41
CA GLY A 129 30.28 -8.26 2.29
C GLY A 129 29.85 -7.37 3.44
N ASP A 130 30.84 -6.88 4.18
CA ASP A 130 30.75 -6.13 5.43
C ASP A 130 30.23 -4.70 5.23
N GLY A 131 29.36 -4.26 6.13
CA GLY A 131 28.68 -2.96 6.09
C GLY A 131 27.18 -3.06 6.40
N SER A 132 26.83 -3.61 7.57
CA SER A 132 25.44 -3.93 7.92
C SER A 132 24.65 -2.69 8.34
N ALA A 133 23.79 -2.17 7.45
CA ALA A 133 22.48 -1.77 7.93
C ALA A 133 21.84 -3.02 8.53
N GLN A 134 21.45 -2.98 9.81
CA GLN A 134 20.84 -4.14 10.46
C GLN A 134 19.58 -4.53 9.67
N SER A 135 19.54 -5.77 9.18
CA SER A 135 18.37 -6.30 8.50
C SER A 135 17.21 -6.39 9.49
N VAL A 136 16.04 -5.86 9.10
CA VAL A 136 14.81 -6.04 9.87
C VAL A 136 14.57 -7.54 10.08
N PRO A 137 14.44 -8.04 11.32
CA PRO A 137 14.25 -9.46 11.54
C PRO A 137 12.91 -9.91 10.94
N ALA A 138 12.91 -11.01 10.19
CA ALA A 138 11.67 -11.53 9.60
C ALA A 138 10.66 -11.92 10.69
N LEU A 139 9.38 -11.66 10.43
CA LEU A 139 8.28 -12.25 11.16
C LEU A 139 8.13 -13.74 10.82
N PRO A 140 7.49 -14.53 11.70
CA PRO A 140 7.13 -15.90 11.37
C PRO A 140 6.23 -15.97 10.12
N ALA A 141 6.35 -17.08 9.37
CA ALA A 141 5.65 -17.27 8.10
C ALA A 141 4.11 -17.20 8.24
N ASP A 142 3.57 -17.45 9.43
CA ASP A 142 2.15 -17.36 9.71
C ASP A 142 1.63 -15.93 9.87
N ALA A 143 2.47 -14.89 9.74
CA ALA A 143 2.07 -13.49 9.87
C ALA A 143 0.97 -13.06 8.87
N THR A 144 0.86 -13.75 7.74
CA THR A 144 -0.19 -13.53 6.71
C THR A 144 -1.17 -14.71 6.57
N VAL A 145 -1.19 -15.59 7.58
CA VAL A 145 -2.03 -16.80 7.62
C VAL A 145 -3.08 -16.62 8.69
N TYR A 146 -4.35 -16.63 8.30
CA TYR A 146 -5.46 -16.42 9.22
C TYR A 146 -6.78 -16.99 8.71
N ARG A 147 -7.61 -17.43 9.66
CA ARG A 147 -9.01 -17.80 9.44
C ARG A 147 -9.89 -17.04 10.40
N GLY A 148 -10.80 -16.22 9.88
CA GLY A 148 -11.68 -15.38 10.69
C GLY A 148 -11.88 -14.00 10.10
N ARG A 149 -12.49 -13.10 10.87
CA ARG A 149 -12.75 -11.75 10.42
C ARG A 149 -11.49 -10.88 10.46
N GLY A 150 -11.32 -10.09 9.43
CA GLY A 150 -10.37 -8.99 9.38
C GLY A 150 -11.06 -7.72 8.90
N PHE A 151 -10.27 -6.67 8.76
CA PHE A 151 -10.69 -5.44 8.14
C PHE A 151 -9.48 -4.79 7.48
N ASP A 152 -9.70 -3.92 6.50
CA ASP A 152 -8.66 -3.06 5.96
C ASP A 152 -9.04 -1.58 6.12
N THR A 153 -8.02 -0.72 6.18
CA THR A 153 -8.21 0.72 6.33
C THR A 153 -7.03 1.49 5.74
N CYS A 154 -7.31 2.68 5.22
CA CYS A 154 -6.40 3.42 4.36
C CYS A 154 -5.05 3.75 5.03
N ALA A 155 -5.06 4.19 6.29
CA ALA A 155 -3.86 4.44 7.09
C ALA A 155 -3.79 3.47 8.26
N ALA A 156 -2.62 2.85 8.48
CA ALA A 156 -2.40 1.95 9.60
C ALA A 156 -2.77 2.64 10.93
N PRO A 157 -3.67 2.06 11.75
CA PRO A 157 -4.11 2.70 12.99
C PRO A 157 -3.00 2.82 14.03
N GLY A 158 -3.13 3.80 14.94
CA GLY A 158 -2.23 3.97 16.08
C GLY A 158 -2.29 2.80 17.07
N GLN A 159 -1.29 2.66 17.93
CA GLN A 159 -1.20 1.52 18.86
C GLN A 159 -2.40 1.45 19.82
N LYS A 160 -2.80 2.58 20.39
CA LYS A 160 -3.98 2.65 21.27
C LYS A 160 -5.27 2.18 20.57
N ALA A 161 -5.42 2.51 19.29
CA ALA A 161 -6.55 2.07 18.49
C ALA A 161 -6.51 0.56 18.27
N MET A 162 -5.34 0.03 17.88
CA MET A 162 -5.14 -1.41 17.67
C MET A 162 -5.38 -2.22 18.95
N ASP A 163 -4.92 -1.74 20.11
CA ASP A 163 -5.16 -2.40 21.41
C ASP A 163 -6.65 -2.42 21.77
N ALA A 164 -7.33 -1.27 21.64
CA ALA A 164 -8.75 -1.15 21.92
C ALA A 164 -9.60 -2.05 21.01
N TRP A 165 -9.27 -2.09 19.71
CA TRP A 165 -9.95 -2.93 18.74
C TRP A 165 -9.65 -4.40 18.97
N ARG A 166 -8.43 -4.76 19.36
CA ARG A 166 -8.13 -6.16 19.65
C ARG A 166 -8.90 -6.69 20.85
N ALA A 167 -9.09 -5.86 21.86
CA ALA A 167 -9.83 -6.24 23.07
C ALA A 167 -11.35 -6.34 22.86
N ALA A 168 -11.92 -5.55 21.94
CA ALA A 168 -13.36 -5.34 21.86
C ALA A 168 -14.02 -5.69 20.51
N SER A 169 -13.26 -5.84 19.43
CA SER A 169 -13.79 -6.15 18.09
C SER A 169 -13.76 -7.65 17.79
N PRO A 170 -14.53 -8.14 16.80
CA PRO A 170 -14.47 -9.54 16.37
C PRO A 170 -13.31 -9.81 15.40
N TYR A 171 -12.45 -8.82 15.12
CA TYR A 171 -11.39 -8.91 14.12
C TYR A 171 -10.10 -9.48 14.71
N GLY A 172 -9.40 -10.29 13.91
CA GLY A 172 -8.05 -10.78 14.22
C GLY A 172 -7.04 -10.59 13.10
N ALA A 173 -7.45 -10.02 11.97
CA ALA A 173 -6.56 -9.60 10.90
C ALA A 173 -6.78 -8.12 10.55
N VAL A 174 -5.72 -7.45 10.10
CA VAL A 174 -5.74 -6.07 9.62
C VAL A 174 -5.06 -5.96 8.25
N GLY A 175 -5.75 -5.35 7.30
CA GLY A 175 -5.23 -4.97 6.00
C GLY A 175 -4.42 -3.68 6.08
N VAL A 176 -3.22 -3.70 5.52
CA VAL A 176 -2.30 -2.57 5.52
C VAL A 176 -1.75 -2.33 4.12
N TYR A 177 -1.86 -1.09 3.65
CA TYR A 177 -1.36 -0.72 2.33
C TYR A 177 0.15 -0.45 2.37
N ILE A 178 0.94 -1.40 1.89
CA ILE A 178 2.40 -1.37 2.02
C ILE A 178 3.08 -0.50 0.94
N GLY A 179 2.45 -0.36 -0.23
CA GLY A 179 3.13 0.23 -1.39
C GLY A 179 2.21 0.43 -2.58
N GLY A 180 2.82 0.84 -3.69
CA GLY A 180 2.14 1.01 -4.97
C GLY A 180 1.99 2.46 -5.42
N VAL A 181 2.01 2.62 -6.75
CA VAL A 181 1.91 3.91 -7.43
C VAL A 181 0.58 4.61 -7.19
N ASN A 182 -0.46 3.87 -6.82
CA ASN A 182 -1.79 4.40 -6.54
C ASN A 182 -2.15 4.33 -5.04
N ARG A 183 -1.18 4.08 -4.14
CA ARG A 183 -1.42 4.12 -2.69
C ARG A 183 -1.62 5.57 -2.23
N ALA A 184 -2.85 5.91 -1.87
CA ALA A 184 -3.26 7.28 -1.55
C ALA A 184 -2.89 7.73 -0.14
N CYS A 185 -3.16 6.93 0.91
CA CYS A 185 -2.84 7.36 2.26
C CYS A 185 -1.34 7.23 2.57
N ALA A 186 -0.81 8.22 3.27
CA ALA A 186 0.45 8.07 3.96
C ALA A 186 0.30 7.02 5.07
N GLN A 187 1.43 6.42 5.45
CA GLN A 187 1.48 5.34 6.43
C GLN A 187 2.41 5.72 7.59
N PRO A 188 2.08 6.74 8.41
CA PRO A 188 2.96 7.21 9.48
C PRO A 188 3.22 6.16 10.55
N ASN A 189 2.24 5.29 10.84
CA ASN A 189 2.35 4.26 11.88
C ASN A 189 2.95 2.94 11.35
N LEU A 190 2.86 2.68 10.04
CA LEU A 190 3.29 1.40 9.44
C LEU A 190 4.82 1.31 9.40
N THR A 191 5.38 0.74 10.45
CA THR A 191 6.81 0.50 10.63
C THR A 191 7.04 -0.99 10.93
N ASP A 192 8.27 -1.47 10.85
CA ASP A 192 8.63 -2.83 11.26
C ASP A 192 8.29 -3.08 12.74
N THR A 193 8.47 -2.07 13.59
CA THR A 193 8.15 -2.13 15.02
C THR A 193 6.64 -2.23 15.23
N TRP A 194 5.85 -1.44 14.51
CA TRP A 194 4.39 -1.54 14.56
C TRP A 194 3.91 -2.91 14.08
N VAL A 195 4.42 -3.39 12.94
CA VAL A 195 4.05 -4.68 12.35
C VAL A 195 4.39 -5.83 13.30
N ARG A 196 5.57 -5.80 13.93
CA ARG A 196 5.95 -6.76 14.97
C ARG A 196 5.03 -6.69 16.18
N THR A 197 4.70 -5.49 16.64
CA THR A 197 3.82 -5.29 17.79
C THR A 197 2.42 -5.83 17.52
N GLN A 198 1.87 -5.63 16.32
CA GLN A 198 0.57 -6.19 15.96
C GLN A 198 0.62 -7.71 15.91
N TYR A 199 1.64 -8.27 15.26
CA TYR A 199 1.82 -9.71 15.19
C TYR A 199 1.92 -10.35 16.59
N THR A 200 2.74 -9.80 17.50
CA THR A 200 2.90 -10.33 18.86
C THR A 200 1.68 -10.11 19.74
N SER A 201 0.92 -9.04 19.48
CA SER A 201 -0.40 -8.82 20.09
C SER A 201 -1.45 -9.78 19.52
N GLY A 202 -1.08 -10.60 18.52
CA GLY A 202 -1.83 -11.71 17.95
C GLY A 202 -2.62 -11.35 16.69
N TRP A 203 -2.40 -10.17 16.11
CA TRP A 203 -3.01 -9.80 14.83
C TRP A 203 -2.34 -10.59 13.71
N ARG A 204 -3.05 -10.74 12.61
CA ARG A 204 -2.50 -11.17 11.32
C ARG A 204 -2.61 -10.04 10.31
N LEU A 205 -1.70 -10.02 9.35
CA LEU A 205 -1.54 -8.93 8.42
C LEU A 205 -2.07 -9.36 7.05
N LEU A 206 -2.78 -8.46 6.39
CA LEU A 206 -3.22 -8.58 5.00
C LEU A 206 -2.50 -7.47 4.19
N PRO A 207 -1.29 -7.71 3.65
CA PRO A 207 -0.50 -6.68 2.98
C PRO A 207 -1.04 -6.38 1.57
N LEU A 208 -1.53 -5.15 1.38
CA LEU A 208 -2.14 -4.68 0.13
C LEU A 208 -1.17 -3.77 -0.62
N TYR A 209 -1.02 -3.99 -1.92
CA TYR A 209 -0.18 -3.21 -2.83
C TYR A 209 -1.02 -2.59 -3.94
N VAL A 210 -1.11 -1.26 -3.98
CA VAL A 210 -1.98 -0.54 -4.93
C VAL A 210 -1.22 -0.18 -6.20
N GLY A 211 -1.08 -1.17 -7.08
CA GLY A 211 -0.35 -1.07 -8.34
C GLY A 211 -1.05 -0.21 -9.40
N PRO A 212 -0.49 -0.16 -10.63
CA PRO A 212 -1.19 0.40 -11.78
C PRO A 212 -2.55 -0.27 -12.00
N GLN A 213 -3.54 0.52 -12.38
CA GLN A 213 -4.94 0.07 -12.44
C GLN A 213 -5.37 -0.32 -13.86
N PRO A 214 -6.42 -1.15 -14.04
CA PRO A 214 -6.90 -1.57 -15.36
C PRO A 214 -7.09 -0.41 -16.35
N SER A 215 -7.61 0.72 -15.84
CA SER A 215 -7.67 2.00 -16.52
C SER A 215 -7.51 3.14 -15.48
N ALA A 216 -7.33 4.37 -15.95
CA ALA A 216 -7.29 5.54 -15.06
C ALA A 216 -8.61 5.76 -14.31
N GLY A 217 -9.74 5.36 -14.91
CA GLY A 217 -11.08 5.47 -14.32
C GLY A 217 -11.64 4.18 -13.72
N ALA A 218 -10.80 3.18 -13.44
CA ALA A 218 -11.25 1.93 -12.84
C ALA A 218 -11.78 2.17 -11.40
N GLY A 219 -13.00 1.71 -11.10
CA GLY A 219 -13.59 1.73 -9.76
C GLY A 219 -13.46 3.08 -9.06
N SER A 220 -12.70 3.11 -7.96
CA SER A 220 -12.50 4.29 -7.12
C SER A 220 -11.51 5.32 -7.68
N CYS A 221 -10.91 5.08 -8.84
CA CYS A 221 -9.79 5.87 -9.35
C CYS A 221 -10.14 7.26 -9.88
N ALA A 222 -11.41 7.61 -10.07
CA ALA A 222 -11.86 8.96 -10.48
C ALA A 222 -11.08 9.57 -11.68
N ASP A 223 -10.65 8.74 -12.63
CA ASP A 223 -9.79 9.10 -13.79
C ASP A 223 -8.36 9.56 -13.44
N ASP A 224 -7.94 9.33 -12.20
CA ASP A 224 -6.70 9.85 -11.62
C ASP A 224 -5.61 8.80 -11.32
N CYS A 225 -5.92 7.52 -11.48
CA CYS A 225 -4.94 6.46 -11.27
C CYS A 225 -3.93 6.34 -12.41
N ALA A 226 -2.69 5.97 -12.06
CA ALA A 226 -1.76 5.42 -13.03
C ALA A 226 -2.31 4.08 -13.55
N ALA A 227 -2.44 3.95 -14.86
CA ALA A 227 -3.00 2.76 -15.51
C ALA A 227 -1.93 1.75 -15.96
N ILE A 228 -2.33 0.51 -16.13
CA ILE A 228 -1.53 -0.53 -16.80
C ILE A 228 -1.41 -0.12 -18.27
N THR A 229 -0.18 -0.03 -18.75
CA THR A 229 0.15 0.32 -20.15
C THR A 229 1.14 -0.66 -20.75
N ASP A 230 1.97 -1.30 -19.93
CA ASP A 230 2.97 -2.29 -20.33
C ASP A 230 2.95 -3.46 -19.33
N PRO A 231 2.07 -4.46 -19.55
CA PRO A 231 1.65 -5.41 -18.52
C PRO A 231 2.78 -6.16 -17.83
N ALA A 232 3.60 -6.89 -18.60
CA ALA A 232 4.58 -7.79 -18.01
C ALA A 232 5.70 -7.04 -17.27
N PRO A 233 6.32 -6.00 -17.85
CA PRO A 233 7.30 -5.17 -17.13
C PRO A 233 6.70 -4.49 -15.89
N GLN A 234 5.49 -3.94 -15.97
CA GLN A 234 4.85 -3.31 -14.82
C GLN A 234 4.49 -4.31 -13.72
N GLY A 235 4.04 -5.52 -14.08
CA GLY A 235 3.73 -6.59 -13.12
C GLY A 235 4.96 -7.03 -12.35
N ARG A 236 6.07 -7.25 -13.06
CA ARG A 236 7.36 -7.60 -12.47
C ARG A 236 7.90 -6.49 -11.56
N ALA A 237 7.87 -5.24 -12.02
CA ALA A 237 8.34 -4.09 -11.24
C ALA A 237 7.49 -3.86 -9.98
N ALA A 238 6.17 -4.05 -10.08
CA ALA A 238 5.27 -3.96 -8.94
C ALA A 238 5.61 -5.03 -7.89
N ALA A 239 5.83 -6.28 -8.30
CA ALA A 239 6.19 -7.37 -7.39
C ALA A 239 7.53 -7.09 -6.67
N GLU A 240 8.52 -6.57 -7.40
CA GLU A 240 9.81 -6.18 -6.83
C GLU A 240 9.67 -5.04 -5.81
N ASP A 241 8.89 -4.00 -6.12
CA ASP A 241 8.62 -2.92 -5.17
C ASP A 241 7.88 -3.45 -3.94
N ALA A 242 6.84 -4.27 -4.13
CA ALA A 242 6.08 -4.86 -3.03
C ALA A 242 6.96 -5.68 -2.07
N VAL A 243 7.92 -6.45 -2.60
CA VAL A 243 8.89 -7.20 -1.79
C VAL A 243 9.83 -6.28 -1.00
N VAL A 244 10.24 -5.14 -1.57
CA VAL A 244 11.04 -4.14 -0.82
C VAL A 244 10.22 -3.56 0.31
N GLN A 245 9.00 -3.12 0.03
CA GLN A 245 8.11 -2.53 1.04
C GLN A 245 7.77 -3.55 2.14
N ALA A 246 7.48 -4.80 1.77
CA ALA A 246 7.20 -5.89 2.71
C ALA A 246 8.44 -6.22 3.57
N GLY A 247 9.62 -6.34 2.95
CA GLY A 247 10.87 -6.62 3.66
C GLY A 247 11.25 -5.54 4.66
N ALA A 248 11.02 -4.26 4.32
CA ALA A 248 11.21 -3.14 5.24
C ALA A 248 10.29 -3.19 6.48
N LEU A 249 9.20 -3.95 6.41
CA LEU A 249 8.25 -4.19 7.50
C LEU A 249 8.49 -5.54 8.21
N GLY A 250 9.49 -6.32 7.80
CA GLY A 250 9.78 -7.65 8.35
C GLY A 250 8.89 -8.76 7.78
N LEU A 251 8.09 -8.49 6.75
CA LEU A 251 7.32 -9.51 6.03
C LEU A 251 8.23 -10.14 4.97
N GLY A 252 8.81 -11.30 5.30
CA GLY A 252 9.76 -12.01 4.46
C GLY A 252 9.13 -13.05 3.51
N PRO A 253 9.98 -13.85 2.82
CA PRO A 253 9.54 -14.96 1.98
C PRO A 253 8.50 -15.86 2.67
N GLY A 254 7.53 -16.33 1.89
CA GLY A 254 6.35 -17.06 2.35
C GLY A 254 5.15 -16.18 2.69
N ALA A 255 5.33 -14.87 2.91
CA ALA A 255 4.22 -13.94 3.10
C ALA A 255 3.39 -13.80 1.81
N VAL A 256 2.08 -13.63 1.97
CA VAL A 256 1.16 -13.30 0.86
C VAL A 256 1.13 -11.79 0.65
N LEU A 257 1.39 -11.33 -0.58
CA LEU A 257 1.29 -9.93 -0.97
C LEU A 257 0.17 -9.76 -2.01
N TYR A 258 -0.79 -8.89 -1.75
CA TYR A 258 -1.99 -8.75 -2.57
C TYR A 258 -1.87 -7.56 -3.51
N ASN A 259 -1.98 -7.81 -4.81
CA ASN A 259 -2.13 -6.73 -5.79
C ASN A 259 -3.57 -6.22 -5.80
N ASP A 260 -3.79 -4.94 -5.52
CA ASP A 260 -5.12 -4.31 -5.53
C ASP A 260 -5.46 -3.80 -6.94
N LEU A 261 -6.45 -4.44 -7.57
CA LEU A 261 -7.03 -4.02 -8.84
C LEU A 261 -8.50 -3.63 -8.64
N GLU A 262 -8.77 -2.35 -8.84
CA GLU A 262 -10.11 -1.76 -8.79
C GLU A 262 -11.06 -2.40 -9.80
N GLN A 263 -12.37 -2.23 -9.55
CA GLN A 263 -13.39 -2.72 -10.47
C GLN A 263 -13.20 -2.12 -11.87
N TYR A 264 -13.36 -2.94 -12.89
CA TYR A 264 -13.33 -2.51 -14.29
C TYR A 264 -14.40 -3.27 -15.07
N THR A 265 -14.78 -2.76 -16.24
CA THR A 265 -15.64 -3.52 -17.16
C THR A 265 -14.75 -4.43 -18.00
N PRO A 266 -14.88 -5.77 -17.92
CA PRO A 266 -14.08 -6.67 -18.72
C PRO A 266 -14.28 -6.47 -20.23
N GLY A 267 -13.26 -6.84 -21.00
CA GLY A 267 -13.29 -6.76 -22.45
C GLY A 267 -11.98 -7.29 -23.02
N ALA A 268 -12.01 -7.96 -24.16
CA ALA A 268 -10.90 -8.81 -24.62
C ALA A 268 -9.50 -8.18 -24.49
N ALA A 269 -9.32 -6.93 -24.94
CA ALA A 269 -8.05 -6.22 -24.86
C ALA A 269 -7.66 -5.83 -23.42
N LEU A 270 -8.63 -5.38 -22.62
CA LEU A 270 -8.39 -4.99 -21.22
C LEU A 270 -8.14 -6.22 -20.34
N THR A 271 -8.92 -7.28 -20.50
CA THR A 271 -8.73 -8.57 -19.83
C THR A 271 -7.34 -9.12 -20.13
N ALA A 272 -6.90 -9.16 -21.40
CA ALA A 272 -5.55 -9.61 -21.75
C ALA A 272 -4.47 -8.75 -21.08
N ARG A 273 -4.67 -7.44 -20.99
CA ARG A 273 -3.76 -6.50 -20.34
C ARG A 273 -3.67 -6.75 -18.83
N VAL A 274 -4.81 -6.87 -18.15
CA VAL A 274 -4.89 -7.09 -16.70
C VAL A 274 -4.31 -8.45 -16.33
N LEU A 275 -4.67 -9.51 -17.06
CA LEU A 275 -4.16 -10.86 -16.80
C LEU A 275 -2.65 -10.96 -17.08
N GLY A 276 -2.14 -10.35 -18.15
CA GLY A 276 -0.70 -10.33 -18.41
C GLY A 276 0.10 -9.57 -17.34
N TYR A 277 -0.48 -8.52 -16.74
CA TYR A 277 0.11 -7.80 -15.62
C TYR A 277 0.14 -8.65 -14.35
N LEU A 278 -1.00 -9.25 -14.01
CA LEU A 278 -1.14 -10.04 -12.78
C LEU A 278 -0.39 -11.37 -12.83
N GLU A 279 -0.28 -12.00 -14.01
CA GLU A 279 0.57 -13.17 -14.22
C GLU A 279 2.05 -12.83 -13.99
N ALA A 280 2.55 -11.72 -14.56
CA ALA A 280 3.93 -11.30 -14.34
C ALA A 280 4.21 -10.91 -12.88
N TRP A 281 3.24 -10.29 -12.20
CA TRP A 281 3.28 -10.08 -10.74
C TRP A 281 3.42 -11.40 -9.99
N THR A 282 2.56 -12.38 -10.31
CA THR A 282 2.51 -13.68 -9.62
C THR A 282 3.81 -14.46 -9.79
N LEU A 283 4.25 -14.63 -11.04
CA LEU A 283 5.49 -15.33 -11.36
C LEU A 283 6.69 -14.66 -10.68
N ARG A 284 6.74 -13.32 -10.67
CA ARG A 284 7.84 -12.61 -10.04
C ARG A 284 7.85 -12.76 -8.52
N LEU A 285 6.69 -12.76 -7.85
CA LEU A 285 6.63 -13.04 -6.41
C LEU A 285 7.12 -14.44 -6.10
N HIS A 286 6.73 -15.44 -6.90
CA HIS A 286 7.22 -16.82 -6.74
C HIS A 286 8.74 -16.91 -6.88
N GLU A 287 9.33 -16.26 -7.89
CA GLU A 287 10.79 -16.16 -8.06
C GLU A 287 11.48 -15.52 -6.85
N LEU A 288 10.81 -14.60 -6.17
CA LEU A 288 11.31 -13.90 -4.99
C LEU A 288 10.98 -14.62 -3.66
N GLY A 289 10.31 -15.78 -3.74
CA GLY A 289 9.96 -16.61 -2.58
C GLY A 289 8.72 -16.14 -1.81
N TYR A 290 7.89 -15.27 -2.38
CA TYR A 290 6.63 -14.80 -1.81
C TYR A 290 5.43 -15.50 -2.44
N ARG A 291 4.29 -15.44 -1.75
CA ARG A 291 2.99 -15.89 -2.29
C ARG A 291 2.27 -14.71 -2.92
N SER A 292 1.64 -14.96 -4.06
CA SER A 292 0.85 -13.98 -4.79
C SER A 292 -0.60 -13.95 -4.30
N GLY A 293 -1.07 -12.78 -3.88
CA GLY A 293 -2.47 -12.47 -3.70
C GLY A 293 -2.97 -11.52 -4.78
N ALA A 294 -4.26 -11.56 -5.09
CA ALA A 294 -4.91 -10.54 -5.92
C ALA A 294 -6.23 -10.11 -5.31
N TYR A 295 -6.45 -8.80 -5.21
CA TYR A 295 -7.74 -8.22 -4.87
C TYR A 295 -8.48 -7.77 -6.13
N GLY A 296 -9.79 -8.01 -6.18
CA GLY A 296 -10.66 -7.43 -7.19
C GLY A 296 -12.12 -7.89 -7.11
N SER A 297 -12.99 -7.19 -7.86
CA SER A 297 -14.43 -7.47 -7.86
C SER A 297 -14.78 -8.83 -8.49
N VAL A 298 -15.80 -9.49 -7.91
CA VAL A 298 -16.48 -10.66 -8.49
C VAL A 298 -16.96 -10.45 -9.93
N SER A 299 -17.29 -9.21 -10.31
CA SER A 299 -17.78 -8.86 -11.64
C SER A 299 -16.68 -8.53 -12.65
N SER A 300 -15.41 -8.48 -12.23
CA SER A 300 -14.28 -8.08 -13.08
C SER A 300 -13.12 -9.06 -12.98
N LEU A 301 -12.16 -8.81 -12.08
CA LEU A 301 -10.93 -9.60 -11.98
C LEU A 301 -11.22 -11.08 -11.71
N VAL A 302 -12.15 -11.37 -10.79
CA VAL A 302 -12.52 -12.75 -10.47
C VAL A 302 -13.13 -13.44 -11.69
N ALA A 303 -14.02 -12.77 -12.41
CA ALA A 303 -14.63 -13.32 -13.63
C ALA A 303 -13.56 -13.60 -14.70
N ASP A 304 -12.61 -12.69 -14.89
CA ASP A 304 -11.50 -12.85 -15.83
C ASP A 304 -10.57 -14.01 -15.45
N LEU A 305 -10.17 -14.11 -14.18
CA LEU A 305 -9.33 -15.20 -13.68
C LEU A 305 -10.03 -16.56 -13.81
N VAL A 306 -11.30 -16.64 -13.42
CA VAL A 306 -12.09 -17.88 -13.54
C VAL A 306 -12.25 -18.29 -15.00
N GLY A 307 -12.59 -17.34 -15.88
CA GLY A 307 -12.75 -17.60 -17.32
C GLY A 307 -11.46 -17.99 -18.02
N ASN A 308 -10.29 -17.66 -17.45
CA ASN A 308 -8.98 -17.91 -18.03
C ASN A 308 -8.09 -18.84 -17.18
N ALA A 309 -8.65 -19.54 -16.19
CA ALA A 309 -7.89 -20.36 -15.24
C ALA A 309 -7.00 -21.44 -15.88
N ALA A 310 -7.35 -21.90 -17.08
CA ALA A 310 -6.54 -22.86 -17.85
C ALA A 310 -5.44 -22.23 -18.73
N ARG A 311 -5.35 -20.89 -18.77
CA ARG A 311 -4.51 -20.12 -19.71
C ARG A 311 -3.60 -19.10 -19.04
N THR A 312 -3.82 -18.80 -17.77
CA THR A 312 -3.03 -17.83 -17.02
C THR A 312 -2.61 -18.41 -15.69
N THR A 313 -1.44 -18.02 -15.22
CA THR A 313 -0.97 -18.33 -13.87
C THR A 313 -1.83 -17.57 -12.86
N LEU A 314 -2.62 -18.31 -12.07
CA LEU A 314 -3.47 -17.73 -11.04
C LEU A 314 -2.64 -17.29 -9.83
N PRO A 315 -3.05 -16.22 -9.11
CA PRO A 315 -2.50 -15.92 -7.79
C PRO A 315 -2.77 -17.06 -6.81
N ASP A 316 -1.94 -17.22 -5.79
CA ASP A 316 -2.09 -18.25 -4.77
C ASP A 316 -3.29 -17.99 -3.85
N VAL A 317 -3.70 -16.73 -3.69
CA VAL A 317 -4.83 -16.31 -2.85
C VAL A 317 -5.68 -15.27 -3.60
N ILE A 318 -7.00 -15.45 -3.57
CA ILE A 318 -7.95 -14.47 -4.12
C ILE A 318 -8.62 -13.68 -2.99
N HIS A 319 -8.53 -12.36 -3.04
CA HIS A 319 -9.27 -11.43 -2.19
C HIS A 319 -10.40 -10.81 -3.02
N PHE A 320 -11.58 -11.44 -3.01
CA PHE A 320 -12.67 -11.00 -3.85
C PHE A 320 -13.53 -9.96 -3.14
N ALA A 321 -13.94 -8.92 -3.88
CA ALA A 321 -14.92 -7.96 -3.40
C ALA A 321 -16.32 -8.33 -3.87
N ARG A 322 -17.23 -8.52 -2.91
CA ARG A 322 -18.67 -8.51 -3.11
C ARG A 322 -19.33 -7.94 -1.86
N TRP A 323 -19.83 -6.72 -1.93
CA TRP A 323 -20.45 -6.09 -0.77
C TRP A 323 -21.88 -6.59 -0.55
N ASN A 324 -22.02 -7.75 0.08
CA ASN A 324 -23.29 -8.40 0.43
C ASN A 324 -23.54 -8.50 1.94
N ASP A 325 -22.64 -7.94 2.76
CA ASP A 325 -22.66 -8.01 4.22
C ASP A 325 -22.56 -9.45 4.80
N GLU A 326 -22.16 -10.44 4.00
CA GLU A 326 -22.03 -11.84 4.41
C GLU A 326 -20.56 -12.24 4.64
N ALA A 327 -20.20 -12.50 5.89
CA ALA A 327 -18.84 -12.91 6.29
C ALA A 327 -18.57 -14.41 5.98
N VAL A 328 -18.59 -14.77 4.70
CA VAL A 328 -18.25 -16.11 4.17
C VAL A 328 -17.25 -16.00 3.02
N THR A 329 -16.42 -17.02 2.80
CA THR A 329 -15.42 -17.05 1.70
C THR A 329 -15.88 -17.82 0.46
N THR A 330 -17.17 -18.15 0.39
CA THR A 330 -17.80 -18.83 -0.75
C THR A 330 -18.58 -17.83 -1.59
N ASP A 331 -18.50 -17.96 -2.91
CA ASP A 331 -19.28 -17.15 -3.84
C ASP A 331 -19.67 -17.98 -5.07
N ALA A 332 -20.84 -17.72 -5.66
CA ALA A 332 -21.25 -18.38 -6.90
C ALA A 332 -20.32 -18.08 -8.09
N ALA A 333 -19.63 -16.93 -8.08
CA ALA A 333 -18.64 -16.58 -9.07
C ALA A 333 -17.30 -17.32 -8.90
N LEU A 334 -17.08 -18.00 -7.75
CA LEU A 334 -15.87 -18.75 -7.45
C LEU A 334 -16.13 -20.26 -7.53
N PRO A 335 -15.68 -20.94 -8.61
CA PRO A 335 -15.81 -22.39 -8.72
C PRO A 335 -15.26 -23.11 -7.49
N ALA A 336 -15.94 -24.18 -7.07
CA ALA A 336 -15.59 -24.92 -5.85
C ALA A 336 -14.16 -25.48 -5.83
N GLY A 337 -13.56 -25.74 -7.00
CA GLY A 337 -12.19 -26.24 -7.11
C GLY A 337 -11.11 -25.18 -6.98
N LEU A 338 -11.37 -23.91 -7.37
CA LEU A 338 -10.37 -22.85 -7.40
C LEU A 338 -10.19 -22.20 -6.02
N TRP A 339 -8.96 -22.01 -5.58
CA TRP A 339 -8.64 -21.44 -4.27
C TRP A 339 -9.36 -22.14 -3.09
N SER A 340 -9.56 -23.45 -3.19
CA SER A 340 -10.42 -24.19 -2.25
C SER A 340 -9.72 -24.64 -0.96
N GLN A 341 -8.40 -24.47 -0.87
CA GLN A 341 -7.57 -24.99 0.22
C GLN A 341 -7.14 -23.91 1.21
N GLY A 342 -8.07 -23.03 1.60
CA GLY A 342 -7.76 -21.85 2.41
C GLY A 342 -6.95 -20.83 1.63
N GLN A 343 -7.51 -20.36 0.52
CA GLN A 343 -6.88 -19.41 -0.39
C GLN A 343 -7.84 -18.28 -0.78
N ARG A 344 -8.78 -17.94 0.11
CA ARG A 344 -9.83 -16.96 -0.17
C ARG A 344 -9.94 -15.93 0.93
N VAL A 345 -10.04 -14.67 0.53
CA VAL A 345 -10.45 -13.55 1.37
C VAL A 345 -11.65 -12.90 0.70
N HIS A 346 -12.65 -12.50 1.48
CA HIS A 346 -13.84 -11.84 0.99
C HIS A 346 -13.97 -10.46 1.64
N GLN A 347 -13.85 -9.39 0.83
CA GLN A 347 -14.26 -8.07 1.28
C GLN A 347 -15.79 -7.97 1.12
N TYR A 348 -16.50 -8.17 2.24
CA TYR A 348 -17.95 -8.33 2.25
C TYR A 348 -18.73 -7.04 2.54
N ALA A 349 -18.04 -5.97 2.95
CA ALA A 349 -18.62 -4.65 3.11
C ALA A 349 -17.56 -3.55 3.00
N GLY A 350 -17.84 -2.48 2.26
CA GLY A 350 -16.98 -1.30 2.18
C GLY A 350 -17.48 -0.11 3.01
N ASP A 351 -16.56 0.79 3.35
CA ASP A 351 -16.78 2.12 3.94
C ASP A 351 -17.67 2.11 5.19
N ARG A 352 -17.31 1.26 6.16
CA ARG A 352 -18.00 1.14 7.44
C ARG A 352 -17.24 1.88 8.53
N ALA A 353 -17.87 2.91 9.09
CA ALA A 353 -17.34 3.57 10.29
C ALA A 353 -17.81 2.83 11.54
N GLU A 354 -16.89 2.13 12.20
CA GLU A 354 -17.17 1.30 13.37
C GLU A 354 -16.50 1.85 14.62
N THR A 355 -16.94 1.40 15.79
CA THR A 355 -16.36 1.84 17.07
C THR A 355 -16.24 0.65 18.02
N TYR A 356 -15.01 0.35 18.42
CA TYR A 356 -14.68 -0.71 19.38
C TYR A 356 -13.73 -0.16 20.44
N GLY A 357 -13.98 -0.50 21.70
CA GLY A 357 -13.17 -0.01 22.82
C GLY A 357 -13.10 1.53 22.92
N GLY A 358 -14.14 2.23 22.43
CA GLY A 358 -14.20 3.70 22.40
C GLY A 358 -13.43 4.37 21.24
N THR A 359 -12.79 3.59 20.36
CA THR A 359 -12.03 4.11 19.21
C THR A 359 -12.82 3.91 17.92
N ARG A 360 -13.05 4.99 17.17
CA ARG A 360 -13.71 4.96 15.86
C ARG A 360 -12.68 4.79 14.74
N ILE A 361 -12.94 3.88 13.79
CA ILE A 361 -12.14 3.71 12.57
C ILE A 361 -13.10 3.44 11.39
N SER A 362 -12.83 4.05 10.24
CA SER A 362 -13.48 3.72 8.97
C SER A 362 -12.76 2.55 8.32
N VAL A 363 -13.48 1.45 8.09
CA VAL A 363 -12.91 0.18 7.63
C VAL A 363 -13.72 -0.45 6.51
N ASP A 364 -13.05 -1.22 5.66
CA ASP A 364 -13.68 -2.25 4.86
C ASP A 364 -13.61 -3.57 5.64
N ARG A 365 -14.64 -4.40 5.59
CA ARG A 365 -14.74 -5.64 6.37
C ARG A 365 -14.37 -6.85 5.53
N ASP A 366 -13.52 -7.70 6.10
CA ASP A 366 -13.03 -8.92 5.45
C ASP A 366 -13.35 -10.19 6.22
N GLN A 367 -13.60 -11.27 5.48
CA GLN A 367 -13.56 -12.63 6.00
C GLN A 367 -12.42 -13.38 5.33
N LEU A 368 -11.47 -13.86 6.13
CA LEU A 368 -10.28 -14.57 5.66
C LEU A 368 -10.43 -16.08 5.87
N ASP A 369 -9.99 -16.83 4.86
CA ASP A 369 -9.60 -18.23 4.94
C ASP A 369 -8.30 -18.40 4.17
N VAL A 370 -7.18 -18.12 4.85
CA VAL A 370 -5.83 -18.17 4.28
C VAL A 370 -4.98 -19.14 5.09
N GLY A 371 -4.57 -20.24 4.47
CA GLY A 371 -3.63 -21.23 5.02
C GLY A 371 -2.17 -20.88 4.74
N ALA A 372 -1.25 -21.67 5.28
CA ALA A 372 0.21 -21.49 5.12
C ALA A 372 0.72 -21.75 3.68
N GLY A 373 -0.12 -22.26 2.79
CA GLY A 373 0.31 -22.85 1.52
C GLY A 373 0.73 -24.31 1.72
N THR A 374 0.71 -25.08 0.64
CA THR A 374 1.19 -26.48 0.61
C THR A 374 2.58 -26.56 0.02
#